data_AF-A0A4V5PXV8-F1
#
_entry.id   AF-A0A4V5PXV8-F1
#
_cell.length_a   1.000
_cell.length_b   1.000
_cell.length_c   1.000
_cell.angle_alpha   90.00
_cell.angle_beta   90.00
_cell.angle_gamma   90.00
#
_symmetry.space_group_name_H-M   'P 1'
#
loop_
_entity.id
_entity.type
_entity.pdbx_description
1 polymer ?
#
loop_
_entity_poly.entity_id
_entity_poly.type
_entity_poly.pdbx_seq_one_letter_code
_entity_poly.pdbx_strand_id
1 'polypeptide(L)'
;MYNRQAYQTSEQDLEELAGKESVNERIEWIRKTASVMNGGVYTISKVANDIGVGPSVLTKLESGFTKNPNLDLLQNLSKYFNVPINVFFNEYYSSPTPFTIFGQNHSSLDAGPLFREAYQVNLAYTISSLNSENPEPLEDVATTLHLTPLEIEEFMKEIEFFVDKLKARKEKWDSQLTALKKLSNNEEEIPYD
;
A
#
# COMPACT_ATOMS: atom_id res chain seq x y z
N MET A 1 -33.97 -10.73 0.35
CA MET A 1 -32.54 -10.96 0.07
C MET A 1 -32.19 -12.33 0.65
N TYR A 2 -31.67 -13.26 -0.16
CA TYR A 2 -31.15 -14.52 0.37
C TYR A 2 -29.96 -14.21 1.29
N ASN A 3 -29.98 -14.74 2.51
CA ASN A 3 -28.86 -14.60 3.43
C ASN A 3 -27.70 -15.45 2.89
N ARG A 4 -26.69 -14.80 2.30
CA ARG A 4 -25.54 -15.50 1.71
C ARG A 4 -24.63 -15.98 2.83
N GLN A 5 -24.37 -17.28 2.89
CA GLN A 5 -23.40 -17.84 3.80
C GLN A 5 -21.99 -17.58 3.25
N ALA A 6 -21.19 -16.86 4.05
CA ALA A 6 -19.80 -16.58 3.75
C ALA A 6 -18.92 -17.81 4.02
N TYR A 7 -17.84 -17.95 3.26
CA TYR A 7 -16.88 -19.04 3.40
C TYR A 7 -15.45 -18.51 3.42
N GLN A 8 -14.74 -18.65 4.53
CA GLN A 8 -13.33 -18.26 4.66
C GLN A 8 -12.43 -19.42 4.23
N THR A 9 -11.49 -19.16 3.33
CA THR A 9 -10.53 -20.17 2.85
C THR A 9 -9.56 -20.57 3.96
N SER A 10 -9.37 -21.86 4.12
CA SER A 10 -8.33 -22.48 4.94
C SER A 10 -6.99 -22.54 4.20
N GLU A 11 -5.92 -22.92 4.91
CA GLU A 11 -4.61 -23.18 4.29
C GLU A 11 -4.69 -24.28 3.21
N GLN A 12 -5.48 -25.34 3.46
CA GLN A 12 -5.69 -26.43 2.50
C GLN A 12 -6.37 -25.95 1.21
N ASP A 13 -7.33 -25.03 1.33
CA ASP A 13 -7.99 -24.43 0.16
C ASP A 13 -7.01 -23.61 -0.69
N LEU A 14 -6.11 -22.87 -0.03
CA LEU A 14 -5.10 -22.06 -0.70
C LEU A 14 -4.07 -22.94 -1.42
N GLU A 15 -3.66 -24.06 -0.82
CA GLU A 15 -2.82 -25.06 -1.48
C GLU A 15 -3.53 -25.71 -2.68
N GLU A 16 -4.82 -26.05 -2.54
CA GLU A 16 -5.60 -26.63 -3.64
C GLU A 16 -5.73 -25.65 -4.82
N LEU A 17 -5.97 -24.37 -4.53
CA LEU A 17 -6.09 -23.30 -5.51
C LEU A 17 -4.74 -22.94 -6.17
N ALA A 18 -3.64 -23.05 -5.42
CA ALA A 18 -2.29 -22.90 -5.95
C ALA A 18 -1.96 -24.03 -6.94
N GLY A 19 -2.44 -25.24 -6.68
CA GLY A 19 -2.30 -26.41 -7.55
C GLY A 19 -3.14 -26.37 -8.83
N LYS A 20 -4.06 -25.41 -8.99
CA LYS A 20 -4.80 -25.23 -10.25
C LYS A 20 -3.92 -24.56 -11.30
N GLU A 21 -3.88 -25.13 -12.50
CA GLU A 21 -3.03 -24.62 -13.59
C GLU A 21 -3.66 -23.42 -14.29
N SER A 22 -4.99 -23.29 -14.22
CA SER A 22 -5.71 -22.26 -14.97
C SER A 22 -6.58 -21.35 -14.10
N VAL A 23 -6.74 -20.11 -14.57
CA VAL A 23 -7.69 -19.12 -14.03
C VAL A 23 -9.11 -19.73 -13.97
N ASN A 24 -9.46 -20.54 -14.97
CA ASN A 24 -10.80 -21.10 -15.12
C ASN A 24 -11.14 -22.10 -14.01
N GLU A 25 -10.18 -22.95 -13.64
CA GLU A 25 -10.35 -23.90 -12.55
C GLU A 25 -10.54 -23.20 -11.21
N ARG A 26 -9.87 -22.07 -10.99
CA ARG A 26 -10.05 -21.27 -9.78
C ARG A 26 -11.43 -20.62 -9.72
N ILE A 27 -11.92 -20.10 -10.86
CA ILE A 27 -13.28 -19.56 -10.98
C ILE A 27 -14.31 -20.65 -10.70
N GLU A 28 -14.12 -21.84 -11.30
CA GLU A 28 -15.00 -22.98 -11.07
C GLU A 28 -15.00 -23.41 -9.60
N TRP A 29 -13.82 -23.49 -8.98
CA TRP A 29 -13.67 -23.82 -7.57
C TRP A 29 -14.43 -22.82 -6.69
N ILE A 30 -14.22 -21.52 -6.88
CA ILE A 30 -14.91 -20.46 -6.13
C ILE A 30 -16.43 -20.58 -6.28
N ARG A 31 -16.93 -20.79 -7.51
CA ARG A 31 -18.36 -20.97 -7.75
C ARG A 31 -18.90 -22.23 -7.08
N LYS A 32 -18.20 -23.36 -7.19
CA LYS A 32 -18.63 -24.63 -6.58
C LYS A 32 -18.67 -24.51 -5.07
N THR A 33 -17.63 -23.95 -4.45
CA THR A 33 -17.56 -23.70 -3.00
C THR A 33 -18.70 -22.77 -2.56
N ALA A 34 -18.91 -21.66 -3.27
CA ALA A 34 -20.06 -20.77 -3.05
C ALA A 34 -21.40 -21.52 -3.11
N SER A 35 -21.56 -22.39 -4.11
CA SER A 35 -22.77 -23.18 -4.33
C SER A 35 -23.01 -24.20 -3.22
N VAL A 36 -21.99 -24.97 -2.84
CA VAL A 36 -22.06 -25.95 -1.75
C VAL A 36 -22.49 -25.28 -0.44
N MET A 37 -21.88 -24.14 -0.12
CA MET A 37 -22.17 -23.41 1.12
C MET A 37 -23.55 -22.74 1.13
N ASN A 38 -24.20 -22.61 -0.01
CA ASN A 38 -25.48 -21.91 -0.15
C ASN A 38 -26.55 -22.78 -0.83
N GLY A 39 -26.53 -24.10 -0.58
CA GLY A 39 -27.60 -25.01 -0.99
C GLY A 39 -27.74 -25.23 -2.50
N GLY A 40 -26.65 -25.11 -3.26
CA GLY A 40 -26.63 -25.40 -4.70
C GLY A 40 -27.09 -24.24 -5.61
N VAL A 41 -27.33 -23.05 -5.06
CA VAL A 41 -27.96 -21.93 -5.79
C VAL A 41 -27.06 -21.31 -6.87
N TYR A 42 -25.74 -21.36 -6.68
CA TYR A 42 -24.77 -20.70 -7.58
C TYR A 42 -24.37 -21.60 -8.75
N THR A 43 -25.37 -21.91 -9.59
CA THR A 43 -25.19 -22.63 -10.85
C THR A 43 -24.58 -21.73 -11.91
N ILE A 44 -23.99 -22.34 -12.96
CA ILE A 44 -23.43 -21.60 -14.10
C ILE A 44 -24.46 -20.61 -14.68
N SER A 45 -25.68 -21.09 -14.94
CA SER A 45 -26.75 -20.25 -15.49
C SER A 45 -27.15 -19.10 -14.55
N LYS A 46 -27.21 -19.35 -13.24
CA LYS A 46 -27.56 -18.31 -12.27
C LYS A 46 -26.50 -17.21 -12.21
N VAL A 47 -25.23 -17.61 -12.08
CA VAL A 47 -24.11 -16.68 -11.99
C VAL A 47 -23.97 -15.89 -13.28
N ALA A 48 -24.02 -16.56 -14.43
CA ALA A 48 -23.93 -15.90 -15.73
C ALA A 48 -25.02 -14.82 -15.92
N ASN A 49 -26.27 -15.16 -15.61
CA ASN A 49 -27.39 -14.22 -15.68
C ASN A 49 -27.20 -13.03 -14.73
N ASP A 50 -26.73 -13.27 -13.50
CA ASP A 50 -26.56 -12.22 -12.51
C ASP A 50 -25.42 -11.25 -12.84
N ILE A 51 -24.37 -11.73 -13.51
CA ILE A 51 -23.24 -10.90 -13.95
C ILE A 51 -23.43 -10.34 -15.37
N GLY A 52 -24.60 -10.57 -15.98
CA GLY A 52 -24.96 -10.01 -17.29
C GLY A 52 -24.27 -10.66 -18.48
N VAL A 53 -23.85 -11.94 -18.37
CA VAL A 53 -23.25 -12.69 -19.48
C VAL A 53 -24.09 -13.92 -19.87
N GLY A 54 -23.97 -14.36 -21.12
CA GLY A 54 -24.66 -15.57 -21.57
C GLY A 54 -24.16 -16.82 -20.83
N PRO A 55 -25.03 -17.77 -20.42
CA PRO A 55 -24.61 -19.01 -19.74
C PRO A 55 -23.54 -19.81 -20.49
N SER A 56 -23.58 -19.78 -21.83
CA SER A 56 -22.59 -20.44 -22.68
C SER A 56 -21.17 -19.89 -22.53
N VAL A 57 -21.03 -18.62 -22.14
CA VAL A 57 -19.73 -17.98 -21.87
C VAL A 57 -19.09 -18.61 -20.65
N LEU A 58 -19.85 -18.70 -19.55
CA LEU A 58 -19.35 -19.25 -18.29
C LEU A 58 -19.13 -20.77 -18.39
N THR A 59 -19.95 -21.49 -19.17
CA THR A 59 -19.69 -22.91 -19.50
C THR A 59 -18.38 -23.08 -20.25
N LYS A 60 -18.11 -22.30 -21.31
CA LYS A 60 -16.85 -22.37 -22.08
C LYS A 60 -15.63 -21.97 -21.26
N LEU A 61 -15.83 -21.06 -20.31
CA LEU A 61 -14.80 -20.66 -19.38
C LEU A 61 -14.41 -21.85 -18.49
N GLU A 62 -15.36 -22.38 -17.71
CA GLU A 62 -15.08 -23.48 -16.77
C GLU A 62 -14.64 -24.77 -17.47
N SER A 63 -15.06 -25.00 -18.72
CA SER A 63 -14.61 -26.16 -19.52
C SER A 63 -13.19 -26.02 -20.10
N GLY A 64 -12.48 -24.92 -19.84
CA GLY A 64 -11.14 -24.69 -20.39
C GLY A 64 -11.12 -24.32 -21.88
N PHE A 65 -12.27 -24.14 -22.53
CA PHE A 65 -12.34 -23.77 -23.96
C PHE A 65 -11.79 -22.36 -24.18
N THR A 66 -12.07 -21.44 -23.25
CA THR A 66 -11.53 -20.08 -23.25
C THR A 66 -10.28 -20.02 -22.39
N LYS A 67 -9.08 -19.93 -22.98
CA LYS A 67 -7.82 -19.91 -22.22
C LYS A 67 -7.56 -18.62 -21.45
N ASN A 68 -8.03 -17.49 -21.99
CA ASN A 68 -7.82 -16.15 -21.42
C ASN A 68 -9.17 -15.44 -21.27
N PRO A 69 -9.81 -15.49 -20.10
CA PRO A 69 -11.00 -14.69 -19.83
C PRO A 69 -10.72 -13.20 -19.99
N ASN A 70 -11.72 -12.45 -20.48
CA ASN A 70 -11.65 -11.00 -20.49
C ASN A 70 -11.56 -10.45 -19.05
N LEU A 71 -10.77 -9.41 -18.83
CA LEU A 71 -10.62 -8.73 -17.54
C LEU A 71 -11.98 -8.24 -17.00
N ASP A 72 -12.86 -7.74 -17.86
CA ASP A 72 -14.21 -7.29 -17.45
C ASP A 72 -15.02 -8.43 -16.82
N LEU A 73 -14.89 -9.65 -17.38
CA LEU A 73 -15.56 -10.84 -16.85
C LEU A 73 -15.01 -11.21 -15.47
N LEU A 74 -13.67 -11.17 -15.31
CA LEU A 74 -13.01 -11.42 -14.03
C LEU A 74 -13.41 -10.38 -12.97
N GLN A 75 -13.51 -9.11 -13.35
CA GLN A 75 -14.00 -8.04 -12.47
C GLN A 75 -15.44 -8.29 -12.04
N ASN A 76 -16.31 -8.69 -12.97
CA ASN A 76 -17.71 -8.98 -12.65
C ASN A 76 -17.84 -10.20 -11.71
N LEU A 77 -17.06 -11.25 -11.94
CA LEU A 77 -17.02 -12.43 -11.08
C LEU A 77 -16.46 -12.09 -9.68
N SER A 78 -15.37 -11.32 -9.62
CA SER A 78 -14.78 -10.82 -8.37
C SER A 78 -15.82 -10.03 -7.56
N LYS A 79 -16.52 -9.08 -8.17
CA LYS A 79 -17.59 -8.30 -7.53
C LYS A 79 -18.76 -9.18 -7.10
N TYR A 80 -19.16 -10.13 -7.94
CA TYR A 80 -20.30 -11.01 -7.67
C TYR A 80 -20.08 -11.90 -6.44
N PHE A 81 -18.93 -12.58 -6.38
CA PHE A 81 -18.53 -13.44 -5.26
C PHE A 81 -17.92 -12.66 -4.09
N ASN A 82 -17.76 -11.35 -4.24
CA ASN A 82 -17.07 -10.46 -3.32
C ASN A 82 -15.66 -10.93 -2.96
N VAL A 83 -14.90 -11.48 -3.92
CA VAL A 83 -13.52 -11.97 -3.73
C VAL A 83 -12.50 -11.03 -4.36
N PRO A 84 -11.26 -10.93 -3.84
CA PRO A 84 -10.20 -10.18 -4.49
C PRO A 84 -9.99 -10.65 -5.93
N ILE A 85 -9.80 -9.75 -6.90
CA ILE A 85 -9.58 -10.18 -8.29
C ILE A 85 -8.25 -10.93 -8.48
N ASN A 86 -7.24 -10.62 -7.67
CA ASN A 86 -5.93 -11.25 -7.73
C ASN A 86 -5.96 -12.76 -7.43
N VAL A 87 -6.95 -13.28 -6.68
CA VAL A 87 -7.08 -14.73 -6.38
C VAL A 87 -7.27 -15.59 -7.63
N PHE A 88 -7.65 -14.99 -8.77
CA PHE A 88 -7.77 -15.72 -10.02
C PHE A 88 -6.41 -16.01 -10.67
N PHE A 89 -5.37 -15.25 -10.32
CA PHE A 89 -4.07 -15.28 -10.99
C PHE A 89 -3.01 -16.05 -10.18
N ASN A 90 -1.98 -16.54 -10.87
CA ASN A 90 -0.95 -17.37 -10.25
C ASN A 90 -0.11 -16.58 -9.24
N GLU A 91 0.12 -15.30 -9.52
CA GLU A 91 0.97 -14.40 -8.75
C GLU A 91 0.50 -14.27 -7.29
N TYR A 92 -0.81 -14.41 -7.05
CA TYR A 92 -1.38 -14.41 -5.71
C TYR A 92 -0.88 -15.56 -4.84
N TYR A 93 -0.68 -16.74 -5.45
CA TYR A 93 -0.35 -17.97 -4.74
C TYR A 93 1.14 -18.12 -4.43
N SER A 94 1.97 -17.15 -4.83
CA SER A 94 3.37 -17.06 -4.37
C SER A 94 3.48 -16.66 -2.89
N SER A 95 2.50 -15.93 -2.38
CA SER A 95 2.39 -15.53 -0.97
C SER A 95 0.90 -15.33 -0.62
N PRO A 96 0.11 -16.42 -0.55
CA PRO A 96 -1.33 -16.33 -0.46
C PRO A 96 -1.78 -15.88 0.93
N THR A 97 -2.80 -15.03 0.97
CA THR A 97 -3.51 -14.70 2.21
C THR A 97 -4.91 -15.34 2.19
N PRO A 98 -5.51 -15.65 3.35
CA PRO A 98 -6.89 -16.13 3.38
C PRO A 98 -7.88 -15.09 2.83
N PHE A 99 -8.85 -15.53 2.03
CA PHE A 99 -9.97 -14.73 1.56
C PHE A 99 -11.31 -15.43 1.87
N THR A 100 -12.42 -14.71 1.71
CA THR A 100 -13.75 -15.12 2.15
C THR A 100 -14.77 -14.95 1.04
N ILE A 101 -15.27 -16.03 0.44
CA ILE A 101 -16.33 -15.93 -0.56
C ILE A 101 -17.60 -15.38 0.09
N PHE A 102 -18.21 -14.35 -0.49
CA PHE A 102 -19.31 -13.55 0.05
C PHE A 102 -19.07 -12.90 1.42
N GLY A 103 -17.86 -12.95 1.97
CA GLY A 103 -17.50 -12.23 3.18
C GLY A 103 -16.95 -10.84 2.87
N GLN A 104 -16.67 -10.06 3.91
CA GLN A 104 -15.89 -8.82 3.74
C GLN A 104 -14.44 -9.21 3.45
N ASN A 105 -14.13 -9.38 2.17
CA ASN A 105 -12.73 -9.43 1.80
C ASN A 105 -12.14 -8.04 1.92
N HIS A 106 -11.08 -7.96 2.69
CA HIS A 106 -10.20 -6.80 2.77
C HIS A 106 -9.51 -6.48 1.43
N SER A 107 -9.86 -7.15 0.32
CA SER A 107 -9.60 -6.63 -1.03
C SER A 107 -10.48 -5.44 -1.42
N SER A 108 -11.42 -5.07 -0.55
CA SER A 108 -12.06 -3.75 -0.52
C SER A 108 -11.67 -2.90 0.69
N LEU A 109 -10.56 -3.22 1.38
CA LEU A 109 -9.71 -2.08 1.76
C LEU A 109 -9.31 -1.50 0.41
N ASP A 110 -10.07 -0.48 0.00
CA ASP A 110 -9.53 0.63 -0.75
C ASP A 110 -8.25 0.99 0.02
N ALA A 111 -7.15 0.34 -0.35
CA ALA A 111 -5.82 0.77 -0.03
C ALA A 111 -5.48 1.94 -0.96
N GLY A 112 -6.34 2.22 -1.94
CA GLY A 112 -6.35 3.43 -2.75
C GLY A 112 -6.13 4.71 -1.96
N PRO A 113 -6.72 4.97 -0.79
CA PRO A 113 -6.43 6.17 -0.02
C PRO A 113 -5.00 6.16 0.51
N LEU A 114 -4.50 5.02 1.01
CA LEU A 114 -3.18 4.87 1.62
C LEU A 114 -2.01 4.79 0.63
N PHE A 115 -2.28 4.44 -0.63
CA PHE A 115 -1.27 4.30 -1.69
C PHE A 115 -1.50 5.24 -2.89
N ARG A 116 -2.47 6.16 -2.83
CA ARG A 116 -2.57 7.28 -3.76
C ARG A 116 -1.85 8.48 -3.19
N GLU A 117 -1.29 9.29 -4.08
CA GLU A 117 -0.81 10.63 -3.78
C GLU A 117 -1.97 11.46 -3.24
N ALA A 118 -2.10 11.54 -1.92
CA ALA A 118 -3.17 12.27 -1.23
C ALA A 118 -2.67 13.60 -0.67
N TYR A 119 -1.35 13.75 -0.58
CA TYR A 119 -0.69 14.90 0.00
C TYR A 119 0.29 15.51 -0.98
N GLN A 120 0.22 16.83 -1.12
CA GLN A 120 1.25 17.64 -1.77
C GLN A 120 2.07 18.30 -0.68
N VAL A 121 3.37 18.05 -0.68
CA VAL A 121 4.31 18.74 0.21
C VAL A 121 5.06 19.79 -0.59
N ASN A 122 4.91 21.05 -0.18
CA ASN A 122 5.69 22.17 -0.70
C ASN A 122 6.77 22.49 0.32
N LEU A 123 8.03 22.17 -0.01
CA LEU A 123 9.19 22.51 0.81
C LEU A 123 9.79 23.79 0.25
N ALA A 124 9.76 24.85 1.04
CA ALA A 124 10.52 26.07 0.79
C ALA A 124 11.51 26.25 1.94
N TYR A 125 12.80 26.39 1.60
CA TYR A 125 13.82 26.73 2.57
C TYR A 125 14.60 27.96 2.10
N THR A 126 14.95 28.81 3.05
CA THR A 126 15.75 30.01 2.79
C THR A 126 17.01 29.94 3.64
N ILE A 127 18.17 29.95 3.00
CA ILE A 127 19.46 30.07 3.68
C ILE A 127 19.90 31.53 3.56
N SER A 128 19.96 32.25 4.67
CA SER A 128 20.48 33.63 4.71
C SER A 128 21.72 33.69 5.61
N SER A 129 22.71 34.48 5.18
CA SER A 129 23.85 34.82 6.03
C SER A 129 23.47 35.98 6.93
N LEU A 130 23.59 35.79 8.25
CA LEU A 130 23.35 36.86 9.23
C LEU A 130 24.47 37.91 9.29
N ASN A 131 25.58 37.66 8.60
CA ASN A 131 26.78 38.52 8.62
C ASN A 131 26.94 39.36 7.34
N SER A 132 25.94 39.33 6.45
CA SER A 132 25.92 40.12 5.22
C SER A 132 25.17 41.43 5.46
N GLU A 133 25.74 42.58 5.05
CA GLU A 133 25.07 43.88 5.12
C GLU A 133 23.75 43.94 4.31
N ASN A 134 23.55 42.98 3.39
CA ASN A 134 22.27 42.67 2.75
C ASN A 134 22.00 41.16 2.84
N PRO A 135 21.04 40.69 3.66
CA PRO A 135 20.70 39.28 3.74
C PRO A 135 19.88 38.88 2.51
N GLU A 136 20.52 38.82 1.35
CA GLU A 136 19.93 38.15 0.19
C GLU A 136 19.99 36.63 0.42
N PRO A 137 18.93 35.89 0.07
CA PRO A 137 18.90 34.44 0.18
C PRO A 137 20.00 33.84 -0.71
N LEU A 138 20.86 33.00 -0.12
CA LEU A 138 21.95 32.34 -0.83
C LEU A 138 21.45 31.35 -1.89
N GLU A 139 20.27 30.77 -1.66
CA GLU A 139 19.59 29.87 -2.58
C GLU A 139 18.11 29.81 -2.21
N ASP A 140 17.24 29.83 -3.22
CA ASP A 140 15.80 29.59 -3.09
C ASP A 140 15.46 28.38 -3.94
N VAL A 141 15.15 27.26 -3.29
CA VAL A 141 14.85 25.99 -3.94
C VAL A 141 13.49 25.52 -3.45
N ALA A 142 12.52 25.54 -4.37
CA ALA A 142 11.20 24.98 -4.14
C ALA A 142 11.09 23.64 -4.86
N THR A 143 10.88 22.57 -4.09
CA THR A 143 10.65 21.22 -4.64
C THR A 143 9.27 20.74 -4.22
N THR A 144 8.50 20.23 -5.19
CA THR A 144 7.20 19.59 -4.93
C THR A 144 7.39 18.09 -4.92
N LEU A 145 6.89 17.44 -3.86
CA LEU A 145 6.86 15.99 -3.73
C LEU A 145 5.41 15.53 -3.56
N HIS A 146 5.05 14.49 -4.28
CA HIS A 146 3.77 13.81 -4.15
C HIS A 146 3.97 12.56 -3.31
N LEU A 147 3.29 12.47 -2.17
CA LEU A 147 3.49 11.41 -1.20
C LEU A 147 2.17 10.70 -0.89
N THR A 148 2.27 9.40 -0.67
CA THR A 148 1.21 8.58 -0.10
C THR A 148 1.09 8.81 1.42
N PRO A 149 -0.05 8.47 2.05
CA PRO A 149 -0.20 8.53 3.50
C PRO A 149 0.84 7.75 4.32
N LEU A 150 1.39 6.65 3.79
CA LEU A 150 2.45 5.93 4.48
C LEU A 150 3.79 6.70 4.40
N GLU A 151 4.11 7.19 3.20
CA GLU A 151 5.34 7.96 2.97
C GLU A 151 5.36 9.28 3.74
N ILE A 152 4.22 9.95 3.94
CA ILE A 152 4.18 11.18 4.74
C ILE A 152 4.46 10.91 6.22
N GLU A 153 4.01 9.78 6.78
CA GLU A 153 4.33 9.43 8.18
C GLU A 153 5.81 9.16 8.37
N GLU A 154 6.45 8.48 7.41
CA GLU A 154 7.90 8.25 7.42
C GLU A 154 8.66 9.56 7.21
N PHE A 155 8.26 10.37 6.23
CA PHE A 155 8.85 11.68 5.96
C PHE A 155 8.79 12.61 7.17
N MET A 156 7.66 12.66 7.89
CA MET A 156 7.54 13.48 9.10
C MET A 156 8.53 13.05 10.18
N LYS A 157 8.70 11.74 10.40
CA LYS A 157 9.69 11.21 11.33
C LYS A 157 11.12 11.56 10.90
N GLU A 158 11.41 11.53 9.61
CA GLU A 158 12.72 11.93 9.07
C GLU A 158 13.01 13.42 9.27
N ILE A 159 12.02 14.29 9.05
CA ILE A 159 12.14 15.73 9.29
C ILE A 159 12.37 16.02 10.78
N GLU A 160 11.62 15.39 11.68
CA GLU A 160 11.82 15.52 13.12
C GLU A 160 13.24 15.09 13.52
N PHE A 161 13.68 13.93 13.03
CA PHE A 161 15.02 13.43 13.28
C PHE A 161 16.10 14.38 12.73
N PHE A 162 15.90 14.95 11.54
CA PHE A 162 16.84 15.90 10.95
C PHE A 162 16.94 17.18 11.77
N VAL A 163 15.81 17.73 12.22
CA VAL A 163 15.76 18.92 13.09
C VAL A 163 16.50 18.64 14.40
N ASP A 164 16.26 17.50 15.03
CA ASP A 164 16.94 17.15 16.29
C ASP A 164 18.44 16.93 16.10
N LYS A 165 18.86 16.35 14.97
CA LYS A 165 20.27 16.25 14.60
C LYS A 165 20.92 17.64 14.43
N LEU A 166 20.21 18.61 13.88
CA LEU A 166 20.69 19.99 13.75
C LEU A 166 20.81 20.67 15.12
N LYS A 167 19.84 20.50 16.03
CA LYS A 167 19.91 21.02 17.41
C LYS A 167 21.10 20.45 18.17
N ALA A 168 21.25 19.12 18.17
CA ALA A 168 22.36 18.45 18.85
C ALA A 168 23.73 18.90 18.30
N ARG A 169 23.82 19.12 16.98
CA ARG A 169 25.02 19.68 16.36
C ARG A 169 25.28 21.10 16.87
N LYS A 170 24.26 21.96 16.91
CA LYS A 170 24.39 23.34 17.41
C LYS A 170 24.88 23.37 18.86
N GLU A 171 24.27 22.59 19.74
CA GLU A 171 24.67 22.47 21.16
C GLU A 171 26.13 22.03 21.32
N LYS A 172 26.58 21.08 20.49
CA LYS A 172 27.97 20.65 20.46
C LYS A 172 28.92 21.78 20.08
N TRP A 173 28.58 22.56 19.04
CA TRP A 173 29.40 23.71 18.62
C TRP A 173 29.43 24.80 19.69
N ASP A 174 28.30 25.11 20.32
CA ASP A 174 28.22 26.11 21.41
C ASP A 174 29.08 25.68 22.61
N SER A 175 29.08 24.39 22.93
CA SER A 175 29.93 23.81 23.98
C SER A 175 31.43 23.93 23.63
N GLN A 176 31.81 23.64 22.38
CA GLN A 176 33.19 23.79 21.90
C GLN A 176 33.64 25.24 21.90
N LEU A 177 32.80 26.17 21.44
CA LEU A 177 33.10 27.61 21.44
C LEU A 177 33.28 28.14 22.87
N THR A 178 32.45 27.68 23.81
CA THR A 178 32.56 28.03 25.23
C THR A 178 33.88 27.51 25.83
N ALA A 179 34.30 26.29 25.48
CA ALA A 179 35.58 25.74 25.91
C ALA A 179 36.77 26.54 25.34
N LEU A 180 36.72 26.90 24.05
CA LEU A 180 37.75 27.73 23.42
C LEU A 180 37.87 29.11 24.06
N LYS A 181 36.76 29.78 24.37
CA LYS A 181 36.77 31.08 25.06
C LYS A 181 37.41 30.99 26.46
N LYS A 182 37.15 29.91 27.19
CA LYS A 182 37.77 29.66 28.50
C LYS A 182 39.28 29.45 28.41
N LEU A 183 39.75 28.76 27.37
CA LEU A 183 41.18 28.58 27.12
C LEU A 183 41.85 29.91 26.75
N SER A 184 41.23 30.70 25.86
CA SER A 184 41.74 32.01 25.45
C SER A 184 41.80 33.03 26.58
N ASN A 185 40.85 33.01 27.53
CA ASN A 185 40.84 33.95 28.65
C ASN A 185 41.78 33.55 29.81
N ASN A 186 42.34 32.34 29.78
CA ASN A 186 43.30 31.86 30.80
C ASN A 186 44.76 32.13 30.41
N GLU A 187 45.03 32.74 29.25
CA GLU A 187 46.40 33.05 28.78
C GLU A 187 46.89 34.48 29.14
N GLU A 188 46.09 35.32 29.83
CA GLU A 188 46.44 36.73 30.13
C GLU A 188 46.97 37.04 31.55
N GLU A 189 47.20 36.05 32.42
CA GLU A 189 47.92 36.29 33.70
C GLU A 189 49.33 35.66 33.68
N ILE A 190 50.26 36.31 32.98
CA ILE A 190 51.68 36.20 33.31
C ILE A 190 52.09 37.55 33.92
N PRO A 191 52.34 37.62 35.25
CA PRO A 191 52.83 38.85 35.86
C PRO A 191 54.24 39.12 35.33
N TYR A 192 54.44 40.28 34.73
CA TYR A 192 55.78 40.82 34.49
C TYR A 192 56.30 41.37 35.82
N ASP A 193 57.30 40.70 36.40
CA ASP A 193 58.20 41.24 37.43
C ASP A 193 59.12 42.34 36.85
#